data_AF-A0A538BHF7-F1
#
_entry.id   AF-A0A538BHF7-F1
#
_cell.length_a   1.000
_cell.length_b   1.000
_cell.length_c   1.000
_cell.angle_alpha   90.00
_cell.angle_beta   90.00
_cell.angle_gamma   90.00
#
_symmetry.space_group_name_H-M   'P 1'
#
loop_
_entity.id
_entity.type
_entity.pdbx_description
1 polymer ?
#
loop_
_entity_poly.entity_id
_entity_poly.type
_entity_poly.pdbx_seq_one_letter_code
_entity_poly.pdbx_strand_id
1 'polypeptide(L)'
;MEEPTELARDMIITRLGRGVDRTGRFEPAALARTIAVIERYCRRARALAAETIRVGATSATRDAANRDELADAVRRSAGSELEVITGEREAALSFLGATRGLDPGGGPFLVVDIGGGSTEFVIGRQPSIADRAISVQMGSVRLTERSIRTDPPTPEDLDRLRAEVRRGIAEATWLTAAEAERVLGELAGMTNEARAAIPVMAPGRGDVIVAGAVILVEVMRRFGYERTLVSETDILDGLALEALGVR
;
A
#
# COMPACT_ATOMS: atom_id res chain seq x y z
N MET A 1 -12.24 -20.12 21.74
CA MET A 1 -10.81 -19.95 22.08
C MET A 1 -10.72 -18.74 22.96
N GLU A 2 -9.97 -18.83 24.05
CA GLU A 2 -9.73 -17.70 24.95
C GLU A 2 -9.03 -16.55 24.21
N GLU A 3 -9.35 -15.30 24.53
CA GLU A 3 -8.69 -14.16 23.89
C GLU A 3 -7.24 -14.06 24.36
N PRO A 4 -6.29 -13.77 23.44
CA PRO A 4 -4.89 -13.63 23.82
C PRO A 4 -4.70 -12.41 24.71
N THR A 5 -4.03 -12.61 25.84
CA THR A 5 -3.60 -11.52 26.74
C THR A 5 -2.27 -10.95 26.27
N GLU A 6 -2.21 -9.64 25.99
CA GLU A 6 -0.96 -8.95 25.67
C GLU A 6 -0.11 -8.80 26.95
N LEU A 7 1.10 -9.38 26.95
CA LEU A 7 2.04 -9.26 28.08
C LEU A 7 2.95 -8.03 27.99
N ALA A 8 3.30 -7.62 26.77
CA ALA A 8 4.18 -6.48 26.51
C ALA A 8 4.06 -5.99 25.07
N ARG A 9 4.22 -4.68 24.88
CA ARG A 9 4.36 -4.01 23.59
C ARG A 9 5.45 -2.96 23.66
N ASP A 10 6.39 -3.02 22.72
CA ASP A 10 7.53 -2.10 22.62
C ASP A 10 7.63 -1.57 21.19
N MET A 11 8.11 -0.33 21.03
CA MET A 11 8.35 0.28 19.72
C MET A 11 9.66 1.07 19.73
N ILE A 12 10.59 0.74 18.83
CA ILE A 12 11.84 1.48 18.62
C ILE A 12 12.01 1.76 17.14
N ILE A 13 12.19 3.04 16.79
CA ILE A 13 12.38 3.48 15.41
C ILE A 13 13.86 3.28 15.02
N THR A 14 14.14 2.34 14.12
CA THR A 14 15.51 2.05 13.64
C THR A 14 15.86 2.72 12.31
N ARG A 15 14.82 3.14 11.57
CA ARG A 15 14.88 3.66 10.20
C ARG A 15 15.62 2.72 9.24
N LEU A 16 15.36 1.41 9.33
CA LEU A 16 16.00 0.39 8.48
C LEU A 16 15.89 0.70 6.97
N GLY A 17 14.73 1.21 6.54
CA GLY A 17 14.45 1.55 5.15
C GLY A 17 15.11 2.82 4.61
N ARG A 18 15.81 3.59 5.46
CA ARG A 18 16.46 4.84 5.04
C ARG A 18 17.47 4.55 3.93
N GLY A 19 17.37 5.29 2.83
CA GLY A 19 18.26 5.15 1.68
C GLY A 19 18.03 3.90 0.82
N VAL A 20 17.21 2.93 1.24
CA VAL A 20 16.98 1.68 0.50
C VAL A 20 16.33 1.94 -0.85
N ASP A 21 15.37 2.88 -0.91
CA ASP A 21 14.69 3.26 -2.16
C ASP A 21 15.68 3.68 -3.26
N ARG A 22 16.74 4.38 -2.85
CA ARG A 22 17.77 4.91 -3.76
C ARG A 22 18.88 3.91 -4.04
N THR A 23 19.28 3.09 -3.06
CA THR A 23 20.47 2.24 -3.15
C THR A 23 20.17 0.77 -3.42
N GLY A 24 18.93 0.34 -3.22
CA GLY A 24 18.53 -1.07 -3.21
C GLY A 24 19.17 -1.88 -2.09
N ARG A 25 19.73 -1.24 -1.04
CA ARG A 25 20.50 -1.91 0.03
C ARG A 25 20.30 -1.24 1.37
N PHE A 26 20.37 -2.02 2.45
CA PHE A 26 20.43 -1.46 3.79
C PHE A 26 21.76 -0.73 4.03
N GLU A 27 21.69 0.44 4.64
CA GLU A 27 22.88 1.10 5.18
C GLU A 27 23.45 0.29 6.36
N PRO A 28 24.77 0.03 6.43
CA PRO A 28 25.37 -0.79 7.48
C PRO A 28 25.00 -0.33 8.90
N ALA A 29 24.97 0.98 9.14
CA ALA A 29 24.60 1.55 10.42
C ALA A 29 23.12 1.32 10.77
N ALA A 30 22.21 1.38 9.78
CA ALA A 30 20.78 1.14 9.99
C ALA A 30 20.49 -0.35 10.26
N LEU A 31 21.18 -1.23 9.54
CA LEU A 31 21.12 -2.67 9.75
C LEU A 31 21.63 -3.05 11.15
N ALA A 32 22.81 -2.57 11.54
CA ALA A 32 23.38 -2.85 12.87
C ALA A 32 22.48 -2.37 14.02
N ARG A 33 21.91 -1.16 13.92
CA ARG A 33 20.91 -0.67 14.90
C ARG A 33 19.68 -1.58 14.97
N THR A 34 19.19 -2.04 13.82
CA THR A 34 18.00 -2.90 13.76
C THR A 34 18.27 -4.26 14.37
N ILE A 35 19.42 -4.87 14.08
CA ILE A 35 19.85 -6.15 14.67
C ILE A 35 19.93 -6.03 16.19
N ALA A 36 20.55 -4.96 16.72
CA ALA A 36 20.63 -4.74 18.18
C ALA A 36 19.24 -4.62 18.84
N VAL A 37 18.26 -4.02 18.16
CA VAL A 37 16.87 -3.95 18.63
C VAL A 37 16.20 -5.33 18.60
N ILE A 38 16.36 -6.10 17.51
CA ILE A 38 15.82 -7.46 17.40
C ILE A 38 16.37 -8.35 18.51
N GLU A 39 17.67 -8.31 18.77
CA GLU A 39 18.30 -9.08 19.84
C GLU A 39 17.73 -8.71 21.22
N ARG A 40 17.52 -7.41 21.48
CA ARG A 40 16.88 -6.92 22.71
C ARG A 40 15.47 -7.47 22.85
N TYR A 41 14.67 -7.47 21.79
CA TYR A 41 13.31 -8.00 21.81
C TYR A 41 13.28 -9.52 21.98
N CYS A 42 14.19 -10.26 21.35
CA CYS A 42 14.31 -11.70 21.54
C CYS A 42 14.65 -12.07 22.99
N ARG A 43 15.56 -11.32 23.64
CA ARG A 43 15.85 -11.52 25.08
C ARG A 43 14.62 -11.27 25.96
N ARG A 44 13.86 -10.20 25.67
CA ARG A 44 12.64 -9.87 26.41
C ARG A 44 11.53 -10.91 26.21
N ALA A 45 11.31 -11.37 24.99
CA ALA A 45 10.34 -12.43 24.69
C ALA A 45 10.65 -13.71 25.48
N ARG A 46 11.93 -14.13 25.52
CA ARG A 46 12.36 -15.28 26.33
C ARG A 46 12.18 -15.06 27.84
N ALA A 47 12.44 -13.86 28.34
CA ALA A 47 12.20 -13.52 29.75
C ALA A 47 10.71 -13.57 30.12
N LEU A 48 9.82 -13.39 29.15
CA LEU A 48 8.36 -13.57 29.26
C LEU A 48 7.91 -15.00 28.95
N ALA A 49 8.84 -15.97 28.92
CA ALA A 49 8.60 -17.38 28.64
C ALA A 49 7.99 -17.67 27.25
N ALA A 50 8.29 -16.85 26.23
CA ALA A 50 7.86 -17.13 24.87
C ALA A 50 8.50 -18.43 24.33
N GLU A 51 7.66 -19.41 23.97
CA GLU A 51 8.09 -20.67 23.34
C GLU A 51 8.45 -20.49 21.85
N THR A 52 7.78 -19.54 21.19
CA THR A 52 7.97 -19.24 19.76
C THR A 52 8.19 -17.74 19.56
N ILE A 53 9.20 -17.39 18.76
CA ILE A 53 9.50 -16.01 18.36
C ILE A 53 9.45 -15.96 16.83
N ARG A 54 8.58 -15.11 16.28
CA ARG A 54 8.49 -14.86 14.83
C ARG A 54 8.89 -13.43 14.54
N VAL A 55 9.69 -13.25 13.49
CA VAL A 55 10.15 -11.92 13.06
C VAL A 55 9.67 -11.69 11.64
N GLY A 56 8.71 -10.78 11.49
CA GLY A 56 8.24 -10.31 10.19
C GLY A 56 8.99 -9.06 9.75
N ALA A 57 9.29 -8.96 8.45
CA ALA A 57 9.77 -7.74 7.83
C ALA A 57 9.06 -7.46 6.51
N THR A 58 8.97 -6.18 6.16
CA THR A 58 8.07 -5.69 5.11
C THR A 58 8.82 -4.89 4.03
N SER A 59 8.24 -3.82 3.49
CA SER A 59 8.69 -3.09 2.29
C SER A 59 10.20 -2.92 2.15
N ALA A 60 10.88 -2.34 3.15
CA ALA A 60 12.32 -2.10 3.07
C ALA A 60 13.16 -3.39 2.89
N THR A 61 12.69 -4.51 3.43
CA THR A 61 13.40 -5.81 3.31
C THR A 61 13.08 -6.53 2.01
N ARG A 62 11.89 -6.29 1.43
CA ARG A 62 11.58 -6.76 0.08
C ARG A 62 12.53 -6.14 -0.95
N ASP A 63 12.84 -4.85 -0.79
CA ASP A 63 13.61 -4.04 -1.74
C ASP A 63 15.14 -4.19 -1.58
N ALA A 64 15.62 -4.66 -0.42
CA ALA A 64 17.04 -4.70 -0.11
C ALA A 64 17.74 -5.96 -0.65
N ALA A 65 18.75 -5.76 -1.51
CA ALA A 65 19.58 -6.83 -2.07
C ALA A 65 20.46 -7.55 -1.03
N ASN A 66 20.71 -6.94 0.13
CA ASN A 66 21.46 -7.53 1.23
C ASN A 66 20.59 -7.95 2.43
N ARG A 67 19.34 -8.30 2.17
CA ARG A 67 18.40 -8.78 3.20
C ARG A 67 18.87 -10.04 3.94
N ASP A 68 19.74 -10.84 3.33
CA ASP A 68 20.25 -12.08 3.94
C ASP A 68 21.08 -11.79 5.20
N GLU A 69 21.74 -10.63 5.28
CA GLU A 69 22.46 -10.20 6.50
C GLU A 69 21.51 -10.04 7.69
N LEU A 70 20.30 -9.51 7.44
CA LEU A 70 19.24 -9.40 8.45
C LEU A 70 18.66 -10.79 8.77
N ALA A 71 18.42 -11.62 7.75
CA ALA A 71 17.90 -12.97 7.93
C ALA A 71 18.81 -13.83 8.81
N ASP A 72 20.12 -13.78 8.59
CA ASP A 72 21.10 -14.50 9.40
C ASP A 72 21.13 -14.03 10.85
N ALA A 73 21.01 -12.72 11.09
CA ALA A 73 20.91 -12.16 12.43
C ALA A 73 19.63 -12.61 13.15
N VAL A 74 18.51 -12.67 12.44
CA VAL A 74 17.23 -13.18 12.95
C VAL A 74 17.32 -14.66 13.30
N ARG A 75 17.88 -15.51 12.43
CA ARG A 75 18.11 -16.93 12.73
C ARG A 75 18.88 -17.13 14.02
N ARG A 76 19.99 -16.40 14.21
CA ARG A 76 20.81 -16.46 15.43
C ARG A 76 20.07 -15.97 16.67
N SER A 77 19.28 -14.91 16.55
CA SER A 77 18.70 -14.21 17.70
C SER A 77 17.34 -14.78 18.12
N ALA A 78 16.49 -15.11 17.17
CA ALA A 78 15.12 -15.58 17.37
C ALA A 78 15.00 -17.11 17.30
N GLY A 79 15.93 -17.79 16.61
CA GLY A 79 15.83 -19.23 16.34
C GLY A 79 14.81 -19.57 15.26
N SER A 80 14.32 -18.58 14.52
CA SER A 80 13.34 -18.71 13.45
C SER A 80 13.83 -18.02 12.17
N GLU A 81 13.22 -18.40 11.04
CA GLU A 81 13.47 -17.74 9.76
C GLU A 81 12.85 -16.35 9.72
N LEU A 82 13.53 -15.42 9.04
CA LEU A 82 12.97 -14.11 8.75
C LEU A 82 11.79 -14.24 7.78
N GLU A 83 10.61 -13.82 8.21
CA GLU A 83 9.42 -13.80 7.35
C GLU A 83 9.37 -12.49 6.57
N VAL A 84 9.82 -12.52 5.32
CA VAL A 84 9.61 -11.41 4.38
C VAL A 84 8.16 -11.46 3.89
N ILE A 85 7.33 -10.59 4.44
CA ILE A 85 5.88 -10.55 4.17
C ILE A 85 5.66 -9.85 2.83
N THR A 86 4.83 -10.40 1.94
CA THR A 86 4.41 -9.71 0.70
C THR A 86 3.51 -8.52 1.02
N GLY A 87 3.40 -7.55 0.11
CA GLY A 87 2.53 -6.39 0.34
C GLY A 87 1.06 -6.80 0.57
N GLU A 88 0.53 -7.75 -0.20
CA GLU A 88 -0.84 -8.23 -0.06
C GLU A 88 -1.08 -8.95 1.27
N ARG A 89 -0.07 -9.69 1.76
CA ARG A 89 -0.18 -10.41 3.04
C ARG A 89 -0.05 -9.47 4.23
N GLU A 90 0.84 -8.47 4.14
CA GLU A 90 0.96 -7.37 5.11
C GLU A 90 -0.39 -6.66 5.24
N ALA A 91 -0.96 -6.24 4.10
CA ALA A 91 -2.27 -5.63 4.01
C ALA A 91 -3.36 -6.50 4.67
N ALA A 92 -3.48 -7.77 4.30
CA ALA A 92 -4.47 -8.68 4.89
C ALA A 92 -4.31 -8.86 6.41
N LEU A 93 -3.07 -8.93 6.91
CA LEU A 93 -2.79 -9.03 8.35
C LEU A 93 -3.15 -7.73 9.08
N SER A 94 -2.86 -6.57 8.49
CA SER A 94 -3.23 -5.25 9.04
C SER A 94 -4.75 -5.10 9.13
N PHE A 95 -5.50 -5.54 8.12
CA PHE A 95 -6.96 -5.54 8.17
C PHE A 95 -7.50 -6.47 9.25
N LEU A 96 -6.97 -7.70 9.33
CA LEU A 96 -7.32 -8.65 10.37
C LEU A 96 -7.12 -8.05 11.76
N GLY A 97 -5.95 -7.45 12.01
CA GLY A 97 -5.63 -6.82 13.30
C GLY A 97 -6.50 -5.60 13.61
N ALA A 98 -6.66 -4.69 12.64
CA ALA A 98 -7.35 -3.42 12.84
C ALA A 98 -8.87 -3.55 12.97
N THR A 99 -9.46 -4.58 12.35
CA THR A 99 -10.91 -4.80 12.41
C THR A 99 -11.33 -5.84 13.45
N ARG A 100 -10.38 -6.52 14.09
CA ARG A 100 -10.69 -7.51 15.14
C ARG A 100 -11.52 -6.87 16.26
N GLY A 101 -12.65 -7.49 16.57
CA GLY A 101 -13.55 -7.04 17.65
C GLY A 101 -14.50 -5.91 17.27
N LEU A 102 -14.47 -5.42 16.02
CA LEU A 102 -15.48 -4.50 15.52
C LEU A 102 -16.81 -5.20 15.28
N ASP A 103 -17.92 -4.46 15.39
CA ASP A 103 -19.27 -4.94 15.09
C ASP A 103 -19.40 -5.27 13.59
N PRO A 104 -19.79 -6.50 13.20
CA PRO A 104 -20.04 -6.85 11.80
C PRO A 104 -21.07 -5.98 11.08
N GLY A 105 -22.01 -5.35 11.80
CA GLY A 105 -22.98 -4.43 11.23
C GLY A 105 -22.43 -3.08 10.78
N GLY A 106 -21.20 -2.73 11.19
CA GLY A 106 -20.56 -1.43 10.93
C GLY A 106 -19.84 -1.31 9.58
N GLY A 107 -19.84 -2.37 8.77
CA GLY A 107 -19.16 -2.40 7.48
C GLY A 107 -19.86 -1.59 6.37
N PRO A 108 -19.22 -1.42 5.20
CA PRO A 108 -17.89 -1.94 4.86
C PRO A 108 -16.75 -1.19 5.57
N PHE A 109 -15.65 -1.89 5.82
CA PHE A 109 -14.45 -1.34 6.45
C PHE A 109 -13.38 -1.07 5.40
N LEU A 110 -12.70 0.09 5.52
CA LEU A 110 -11.45 0.38 4.83
C LEU A 110 -10.35 0.54 5.89
N VAL A 111 -9.29 -0.24 5.78
CA VAL A 111 -8.08 -0.08 6.56
C VAL A 111 -7.01 0.50 5.65
N VAL A 112 -6.39 1.60 6.10
CA VAL A 112 -5.24 2.22 5.46
C VAL A 112 -4.07 2.14 6.43
N ASP A 113 -3.05 1.36 6.09
CA ASP A 113 -1.84 1.19 6.92
C ASP A 113 -0.68 1.95 6.28
N ILE A 114 -0.23 3.03 6.92
CA ILE A 114 0.80 3.92 6.38
C ILE A 114 2.16 3.54 7.00
N GLY A 115 2.92 2.74 6.27
CA GLY A 115 4.27 2.35 6.63
C GLY A 115 5.36 3.37 6.27
N GLY A 116 6.61 2.98 6.50
CA GLY A 116 7.79 3.77 6.09
C GLY A 116 8.11 3.62 4.60
N GLY A 117 7.94 2.43 4.03
CA GLY A 117 8.27 2.13 2.63
C GLY A 117 7.05 2.00 1.71
N SER A 118 5.94 1.48 2.22
CA SER A 118 4.69 1.30 1.49
C SER A 118 3.48 1.83 2.28
N THR A 119 2.34 1.84 1.63
CA THR A 119 1.03 2.00 2.25
C THR A 119 0.09 0.94 1.72
N GLU A 120 -0.66 0.31 2.62
CA GLU A 120 -1.60 -0.74 2.28
C GLU A 120 -3.04 -0.21 2.36
N PHE A 121 -3.86 -0.58 1.38
CA PHE A 121 -5.31 -0.35 1.39
C PHE A 121 -6.03 -1.68 1.38
N VAL A 122 -6.96 -1.85 2.31
CA VAL A 122 -7.69 -3.11 2.45
C VAL A 122 -9.15 -2.83 2.74
N ILE A 123 -10.03 -3.39 1.92
CA ILE A 123 -11.47 -3.32 2.12
C ILE A 123 -12.01 -4.68 2.53
N GLY A 124 -13.03 -4.70 3.38
CA GLY A 124 -13.77 -5.90 3.72
C GLY A 124 -15.15 -5.57 4.26
N ARG A 125 -16.14 -6.37 3.89
CA ARG A 125 -17.52 -6.22 4.40
C ARG A 125 -17.68 -6.70 5.83
N GLN A 126 -16.87 -7.67 6.24
CA GLN A 126 -16.91 -8.26 7.57
C GLN A 126 -15.58 -8.00 8.31
N PRO A 127 -15.62 -7.79 9.63
CA PRO A 127 -14.42 -7.74 10.45
C PRO A 127 -13.57 -8.99 10.22
N SER A 128 -12.25 -8.83 10.25
CA SER A 128 -11.27 -9.90 10.09
C SER A 128 -11.23 -10.59 8.70
N ILE A 129 -12.12 -10.25 7.77
CA ILE A 129 -12.17 -10.83 6.42
C ILE A 129 -11.91 -9.74 5.37
N ALA A 130 -10.70 -9.76 4.81
CA ALA A 130 -10.33 -8.87 3.72
C ALA A 130 -10.92 -9.36 2.39
N ASP A 131 -11.71 -8.51 1.71
CA ASP A 131 -12.26 -8.78 0.38
C ASP A 131 -11.22 -8.46 -0.72
N ARG A 132 -10.50 -7.34 -0.53
CA ARG A 132 -9.42 -6.89 -1.42
C ARG A 132 -8.35 -6.19 -0.62
N ALA A 133 -7.10 -6.39 -1.02
CA ALA A 133 -5.92 -5.83 -0.40
C ALA A 133 -4.91 -5.43 -1.49
N ILE A 134 -4.31 -4.26 -1.34
CA ILE A 134 -3.28 -3.72 -2.25
C ILE A 134 -2.22 -3.01 -1.42
N SER A 135 -0.97 -3.05 -1.91
CA SER A 135 0.18 -2.35 -1.31
C SER A 135 0.83 -1.50 -2.38
N VAL A 136 0.99 -0.21 -2.09
CA VAL A 136 1.59 0.78 -2.99
C VAL A 136 2.84 1.38 -2.37
N GLN A 137 3.86 1.68 -3.18
CA GLN A 137 5.16 2.15 -2.70
C GLN A 137 5.15 3.65 -2.36
N MET A 138 4.26 4.05 -1.44
CA MET A 138 4.08 5.45 -1.01
C MET A 138 4.27 5.63 0.51
N GLY A 139 5.20 4.89 1.11
CA GLY A 139 5.49 5.01 2.54
C GLY A 139 6.12 6.36 2.92
N SER A 140 5.92 6.76 4.17
CA SER A 140 6.32 8.08 4.71
C SER A 140 7.82 8.38 4.59
N VAL A 141 8.70 7.40 4.84
CA VAL A 141 10.16 7.56 4.71
C VAL A 141 10.53 7.71 3.23
N ARG A 142 9.99 6.84 2.37
CA ARG A 142 10.24 6.86 0.91
C ARG A 142 9.82 8.20 0.29
N LEU A 143 8.60 8.63 0.57
CA LEU A 143 8.06 9.90 0.06
C LEU A 143 8.86 11.11 0.58
N THR A 144 9.27 11.09 1.85
CA THR A 144 10.13 12.15 2.41
C THR A 144 11.45 12.23 1.64
N GLU A 145 12.13 11.10 1.42
CA GLU A 145 13.42 11.06 0.70
C GLU A 145 13.31 11.50 -0.77
N ARG A 146 12.18 11.22 -1.42
CA ARG A 146 11.94 11.57 -2.84
C ARG A 146 11.50 13.03 -3.03
N SER A 147 10.62 13.53 -2.15
CA SER A 147 9.86 14.75 -2.43
C SER A 147 10.27 15.96 -1.58
N ILE A 148 10.78 15.74 -0.36
CA ILE A 148 11.14 16.81 0.58
C ILE A 148 12.65 17.08 0.52
N ARG A 149 13.02 18.29 0.09
CA ARG A 149 14.43 18.70 -0.06
C ARG A 149 14.88 19.70 1.01
N THR A 150 13.95 20.35 1.68
CA THR A 150 14.23 21.41 2.66
C THR A 150 13.59 21.10 4.01
N ASP A 151 14.21 21.59 5.08
CA ASP A 151 13.68 21.51 6.45
C ASP A 151 13.72 22.91 7.08
N PRO A 152 12.55 23.58 7.25
CA PRO A 152 11.19 23.10 7.01
C PRO A 152 10.84 22.94 5.51
N PRO A 153 9.87 22.08 5.14
CA PRO A 153 9.44 21.88 3.75
C PRO A 153 8.86 23.14 3.10
N THR A 154 9.27 23.42 1.86
CA THR A 154 8.70 24.51 1.04
C THR A 154 7.35 24.13 0.42
N PRO A 155 6.56 25.10 -0.09
CA PRO A 155 5.36 24.80 -0.88
C PRO A 155 5.63 23.87 -2.08
N GLU A 156 6.78 24.02 -2.75
CA GLU A 156 7.18 23.16 -3.87
C GLU A 156 7.47 21.71 -3.42
N ASP A 157 8.08 21.52 -2.24
CA ASP A 157 8.26 20.19 -1.66
C ASP A 157 6.90 19.53 -1.36
N LEU A 158 5.94 20.30 -0.85
CA LEU A 158 4.59 19.81 -0.57
C LEU A 158 3.82 19.46 -1.85
N ASP A 159 3.99 20.23 -2.92
CA ASP A 159 3.33 19.94 -4.20
C ASP A 159 3.90 18.69 -4.86
N ARG A 160 5.24 18.50 -4.82
CA ARG A 160 5.87 17.23 -5.20
C ARG A 160 5.33 16.05 -4.38
N LEU A 161 5.26 16.21 -3.05
CA LEU A 161 4.76 15.17 -2.16
C LEU A 161 3.31 14.79 -2.48
N ARG A 162 2.43 15.78 -2.70
CA ARG A 162 1.04 15.56 -3.10
C ARG A 162 0.93 14.86 -4.45
N ALA A 163 1.79 15.20 -5.41
CA ALA A 163 1.80 14.54 -6.72
C ALA A 163 2.20 13.06 -6.61
N GLU A 164 3.21 12.74 -5.80
CA GLU A 164 3.61 11.34 -5.55
C GLU A 164 2.52 10.55 -4.80
N VAL A 165 1.87 11.14 -3.80
CA VAL A 165 0.74 10.48 -3.10
C VAL A 165 -0.42 10.21 -4.07
N ARG A 166 -0.80 11.18 -4.91
CA ARG A 166 -1.86 10.98 -5.91
C ARG A 166 -1.51 9.85 -6.88
N ARG A 167 -0.26 9.80 -7.35
CA ARG A 167 0.23 8.70 -8.20
C ARG A 167 0.14 7.35 -7.49
N GLY A 168 0.57 7.27 -6.24
CA GLY A 168 0.45 6.05 -5.44
C GLY A 168 -1.00 5.59 -5.23
N ILE A 169 -1.94 6.51 -5.03
CA ILE A 169 -3.37 6.19 -4.95
C ILE A 169 -3.92 5.72 -6.31
N ALA A 170 -3.48 6.33 -7.41
CA ALA A 170 -3.86 5.89 -8.75
C ALA A 170 -3.39 4.46 -9.06
N GLU A 171 -2.16 4.09 -8.68
CA GLU A 171 -1.66 2.69 -8.77
C GLU A 171 -2.52 1.69 -7.96
N ALA A 172 -3.13 2.19 -6.89
CA ALA A 172 -4.04 1.44 -6.03
C ALA A 172 -5.43 1.24 -6.68
N THR A 173 -5.75 1.98 -7.74
CA THR A 173 -7.11 2.04 -8.31
C THR A 173 -7.26 1.04 -9.45
N TRP A 174 -7.77 -0.15 -9.11
CA TRP A 174 -8.16 -1.17 -10.08
C TRP A 174 -9.68 -1.22 -10.22
N LEU A 175 -10.15 -1.38 -11.45
CA LEU A 175 -11.56 -1.60 -11.75
C LEU A 175 -11.75 -3.04 -12.24
N THR A 176 -12.51 -3.85 -11.51
CA THR A 176 -12.88 -5.21 -11.96
C THR A 176 -13.94 -5.16 -13.06
N ALA A 177 -14.04 -6.22 -13.87
CA ALA A 177 -15.08 -6.33 -14.90
C ALA A 177 -16.49 -6.17 -14.31
N ALA A 178 -16.74 -6.79 -13.15
CA ALA A 178 -18.02 -6.70 -12.46
C ALA A 178 -18.32 -5.27 -11.96
N GLU A 179 -17.30 -4.55 -11.47
CA GLU A 179 -17.47 -3.14 -11.08
C GLU A 179 -17.72 -2.25 -12.29
N ALA A 180 -17.01 -2.49 -13.40
CA ALA A 180 -17.24 -1.77 -14.66
C ALA A 180 -18.66 -1.98 -15.19
N GLU A 181 -19.17 -3.20 -15.16
CA GLU A 181 -20.55 -3.53 -15.55
C GLU A 181 -21.59 -2.87 -14.63
N ARG A 182 -21.36 -2.91 -13.31
CA ARG A 182 -22.24 -2.24 -12.33
C ARG A 182 -22.29 -0.74 -12.58
N VAL A 183 -21.14 -0.09 -12.72
CA VAL A 183 -21.05 1.36 -12.96
C VAL A 183 -21.67 1.72 -14.31
N LEU A 184 -21.47 0.90 -15.34
CA LEU A 184 -22.17 1.06 -16.62
C LEU A 184 -23.69 1.04 -16.44
N GLY A 185 -24.23 0.07 -15.69
CA GLY A 185 -25.66 -0.02 -15.41
C GLY A 185 -26.19 1.21 -14.68
N GLU A 186 -25.47 1.70 -13.67
CA GLU A 186 -25.80 2.92 -12.93
C GLU A 186 -25.80 4.16 -13.84
N LEU A 187 -24.73 4.37 -14.61
CA LEU A 187 -24.61 5.51 -15.52
C LEU A 187 -25.67 5.47 -16.63
N ALA A 188 -25.94 4.29 -17.20
CA ALA A 188 -26.96 4.11 -18.23
C ALA A 188 -28.37 4.38 -17.71
N GLY A 189 -28.62 4.14 -16.41
CA GLY A 189 -29.89 4.42 -15.75
C GLY A 189 -30.11 5.90 -15.39
N MET A 190 -29.09 6.76 -15.50
CA MET A 190 -29.17 8.18 -15.15
C MET A 190 -29.55 9.06 -16.35
N THR A 191 -30.11 10.25 -16.09
CA THR A 191 -30.20 11.31 -17.11
C THR A 191 -28.82 11.93 -17.33
N ASN A 192 -28.64 12.65 -18.45
CA ASN A 192 -27.39 13.37 -18.69
C ASN A 192 -27.11 14.41 -17.59
N GLU A 193 -28.14 15.13 -17.16
CA GLU A 193 -28.05 16.10 -16.07
C GLU A 193 -27.60 15.45 -14.76
N ALA A 194 -28.18 14.30 -14.40
CA ALA A 194 -27.78 13.55 -13.21
C ALA A 194 -26.33 13.04 -13.31
N ARG A 195 -25.89 12.58 -14.48
CA ARG A 195 -24.48 12.20 -14.71
C ARG A 195 -23.54 13.39 -14.59
N ALA A 196 -23.91 14.53 -15.17
CA ALA A 196 -23.11 15.76 -15.12
C ALA A 196 -22.99 16.33 -13.69
N ALA A 197 -23.95 16.01 -12.82
CA ALA A 197 -23.91 16.40 -11.41
C ALA A 197 -23.03 15.49 -10.53
N ILE A 198 -22.50 14.37 -11.05
CA ILE A 198 -21.57 13.52 -10.31
C ILE A 198 -20.28 14.34 -10.06
N PRO A 199 -19.80 14.48 -8.80
CA PRO A 199 -18.68 15.38 -8.47
C PRO A 199 -17.38 15.13 -9.25
N VAL A 200 -17.13 13.89 -9.67
CA VAL A 200 -15.94 13.50 -10.43
C VAL A 200 -16.15 13.52 -11.95
N MET A 201 -17.36 13.86 -12.43
CA MET A 201 -17.64 13.96 -13.85
C MET A 201 -17.01 15.21 -14.42
N ALA A 202 -16.05 15.06 -15.33
CA ALA A 202 -15.48 16.19 -16.03
C ALA A 202 -16.57 16.93 -16.84
N PRO A 203 -16.57 18.28 -16.85
CA PRO A 203 -17.54 19.06 -17.62
C PRO A 203 -17.63 18.60 -19.07
N GLY A 204 -18.85 18.37 -19.56
CA GLY A 204 -19.10 17.91 -20.93
C GLY A 204 -18.81 16.42 -21.19
N ARG A 205 -18.57 15.60 -20.15
CA ARG A 205 -18.43 14.14 -20.32
C ARG A 205 -19.70 13.33 -20.03
N GLY A 206 -20.69 13.92 -19.36
CA GLY A 206 -21.89 13.20 -18.93
C GLY A 206 -22.68 12.55 -20.08
N ASP A 207 -22.66 13.14 -21.28
CA ASP A 207 -23.41 12.65 -22.43
C ASP A 207 -22.71 11.49 -23.14
N VAL A 208 -21.37 11.48 -23.13
CA VAL A 208 -20.53 10.46 -23.78
C VAL A 208 -20.07 9.34 -22.86
N ILE A 209 -20.14 9.51 -21.53
CA ILE A 209 -19.52 8.57 -20.58
C ILE A 209 -20.11 7.15 -20.67
N VAL A 210 -21.40 7.01 -20.98
CA VAL A 210 -22.04 5.69 -21.14
C VAL A 210 -21.40 4.92 -22.30
N ALA A 211 -21.17 5.58 -23.44
CA ALA A 211 -20.52 4.94 -24.58
C ALA A 211 -19.07 4.52 -24.25
N GLY A 212 -18.33 5.37 -23.53
CA GLY A 212 -16.98 5.03 -23.04
C GLY A 212 -16.98 3.82 -22.11
N ALA A 213 -17.93 3.74 -21.18
CA ALA A 213 -18.07 2.61 -20.27
C ALA A 213 -18.41 1.30 -21.00
N VAL A 214 -19.28 1.34 -22.01
CA VAL A 214 -19.58 0.17 -22.87
C VAL A 214 -18.32 -0.31 -23.60
N ILE A 215 -17.54 0.61 -24.18
CA ILE A 215 -16.28 0.26 -24.86
C ILE A 215 -15.35 -0.48 -23.90
N LEU A 216 -15.18 0.03 -22.68
CA LEU A 216 -14.34 -0.60 -21.67
C LEU A 216 -14.82 -2.02 -21.31
N VAL A 217 -16.11 -2.16 -20.99
CA VAL A 217 -16.71 -3.47 -20.62
C VAL A 217 -16.56 -4.47 -21.76
N GLU A 218 -16.82 -4.06 -23.00
CA GLU A 218 -16.68 -4.93 -24.17
C GLU A 218 -15.23 -5.31 -24.45
N VAL A 219 -14.26 -4.41 -24.27
CA VAL A 219 -12.83 -4.73 -24.35
C VAL A 219 -12.46 -5.75 -23.29
N MET A 220 -12.84 -5.51 -22.02
CA MET A 220 -12.54 -6.44 -20.92
C MET A 220 -13.13 -7.82 -21.19
N ARG A 221 -14.39 -7.89 -21.63
CA ARG A 221 -15.07 -9.14 -22.00
C ARG A 221 -14.41 -9.84 -23.19
N ARG A 222 -14.11 -9.09 -24.27
CA ARG A 222 -13.58 -9.63 -25.53
C ARG A 222 -12.20 -10.24 -25.38
N PHE A 223 -11.38 -9.67 -24.51
CA PHE A 223 -10.00 -10.12 -24.26
C PHE A 223 -9.86 -10.95 -22.98
N GLY A 224 -10.92 -11.12 -22.20
CA GLY A 224 -10.92 -11.95 -20.98
C GLY A 224 -10.17 -11.31 -19.81
N TYR A 225 -10.14 -9.98 -19.71
CA TYR A 225 -9.52 -9.29 -18.58
C TYR A 225 -10.49 -9.17 -17.41
N GLU A 226 -10.11 -9.73 -16.26
CA GLU A 226 -10.92 -9.67 -15.03
C GLU A 226 -10.86 -8.29 -14.33
N ARG A 227 -9.82 -7.52 -14.60
CA ARG A 227 -9.59 -6.18 -14.05
C ARG A 227 -8.75 -5.31 -14.98
N THR A 228 -8.93 -4.00 -14.87
CA THR A 228 -8.13 -2.98 -15.55
C THR A 228 -7.55 -2.01 -14.52
N LEU A 229 -6.37 -1.47 -14.80
CA LEU A 229 -5.77 -0.40 -14.01
C LEU A 229 -6.36 0.94 -14.47
N VAL A 230 -6.71 1.82 -13.52
CA VAL A 230 -7.12 3.19 -13.82
C VAL A 230 -5.90 4.10 -13.68
N SER A 231 -5.57 4.86 -14.71
CA SER A 231 -4.45 5.80 -14.72
C SER A 231 -4.96 7.24 -14.71
N GLU A 232 -4.36 8.10 -13.88
CA GLU A 232 -4.55 9.56 -13.97
C GLU A 232 -3.61 10.22 -14.98
N THR A 233 -2.57 9.51 -15.45
CA THR A 233 -1.70 10.00 -16.51
C THR A 233 -2.23 9.59 -17.87
N ASP A 234 -2.08 10.49 -18.84
CA ASP A 234 -2.59 10.33 -20.19
C ASP A 234 -1.55 10.73 -21.26
N ILE A 235 -2.04 11.01 -22.46
CA ILE A 235 -1.21 11.40 -23.60
C ILE A 235 -0.37 12.66 -23.32
N LEU A 236 -0.84 13.59 -22.49
CA LEU A 236 -0.12 14.82 -22.16
C LEU A 236 1.13 14.52 -21.35
N ASP A 237 1.05 13.59 -20.39
CA ASP A 237 2.22 13.12 -19.65
C ASP A 237 3.22 12.43 -20.59
N GLY A 238 2.72 11.63 -21.53
CA GLY A 238 3.56 10.99 -22.56
C GLY A 238 4.30 12.01 -23.44
N LEU A 239 3.60 13.05 -23.91
CA LEU A 239 4.21 14.14 -24.68
C LEU A 239 5.25 14.92 -23.86
N ALA A 240 5.01 15.12 -22.57
CA ALA A 240 5.97 15.77 -21.68
C ALA A 240 7.25 14.92 -21.51
N LEU A 241 7.11 13.61 -21.34
CA LEU A 241 8.24 12.68 -21.25
C LEU A 241 9.04 12.61 -22.55
N GLU A 242 8.35 12.57 -23.69
CA GLU A 242 8.97 12.60 -25.03
C GLU A 242 9.79 13.88 -25.23
N ALA A 243 9.24 15.05 -24.86
CA ALA A 243 9.95 16.33 -24.92
C ALA A 243 11.19 16.37 -24.02
N LEU A 244 11.21 15.60 -22.93
CA LEU A 244 12.36 15.46 -22.03
C LEU A 244 13.37 14.41 -22.50
N GLY A 245 13.13 13.75 -23.63
CA GLY A 245 14.01 12.71 -24.19
C GLY A 245 13.99 11.40 -23.40
N VAL A 246 12.99 11.19 -22.54
CA VAL A 246 12.77 9.93 -21.82
C VAL A 246 12.12 8.95 -22.80
N ARG A 247 12.81 7.85 -23.12
CA ARG A 247 12.32 6.78 -23.99
C ARG A 247 12.08 5.50 -23.21
#